data_AF-A0A920JHP9-F1
#
_entry.id   AF-A0A920JHP9-F1
#
_cell.length_a   1.000
_cell.length_b   1.000
_cell.length_c   1.000
_cell.angle_alpha   90.00
_cell.angle_beta   90.00
_cell.angle_gamma   90.00
#
_symmetry.space_group_name_H-M   'P 1'
#
loop_
_entity.id
_entity.type
_entity.pdbx_description
1 polymer ?
#
loop_
_entity_poly.entity_id
_entity_poly.type
_entity_poly.pdbx_seq_one_letter_code
_entity_poly.pdbx_strand_id
1 'polypeptide(L)'
;MFRSFTRGSAAPLALLFTLVSMSFTVAYLKNSFSQSAMEKYRYAEWKALYAAEAGLNDVGVVILPYFTSDTLLLQNGVMYGSDENNIPIGMYKDIACSTQLLPNSTRKEYVAYSTGVAKYITPSGTNVSIERRVYTSMVPQGFEEFMYFTHEELPIGPGNTGTVNFGSGDQLEGKVHTNGNMTFSNYGCPDFSGEVNITFEAIEQYGNAINWGACNDNIFEGDDGVSILDTVSQIIFPPENSAEVARQNATRTFVADSKLFRPGKKDTLIMTEIKFVEGGYWATQWWYNIPPVGNPPAEFSYVYDSTGQGVTFADDINNGVHLSNSNNFDGTTNTYTGNPSYFLMDPISLDGVNLYNLVETGELVANVGDQFMIYNDDNTKAFTFTASDPDGDGNAFGAAFGFF
;
A
#
# COMPACT_ATOMS: atom_id res chain seq x y z
N MET A 1 29.14 25.97 -107.84
CA MET A 1 29.00 25.37 -106.49
C MET A 1 28.23 26.39 -105.64
N PHE A 2 26.90 26.27 -105.56
CA PHE A 2 26.06 27.22 -104.81
C PHE A 2 26.04 26.82 -103.33
N ARG A 3 26.68 27.62 -102.47
CA ARG A 3 26.55 27.53 -101.01
C ARG A 3 25.21 28.16 -100.62
N SER A 4 24.22 27.34 -100.24
CA SER A 4 22.99 27.84 -99.64
C SER A 4 23.27 28.21 -98.18
N PHE A 5 23.34 29.50 -97.87
CA PHE A 5 23.23 29.98 -96.49
C PHE A 5 21.79 29.79 -96.03
N THR A 6 21.55 28.88 -95.09
CA THR A 6 20.29 28.75 -94.37
C THR A 6 19.95 30.07 -93.68
N ARG A 7 18.88 30.74 -94.12
CA ARG A 7 18.37 31.98 -93.51
C ARG A 7 17.86 31.66 -92.09
N GLY A 8 18.27 32.50 -91.13
CA GLY A 8 18.25 32.22 -89.70
C GLY A 8 16.89 31.86 -89.09
N SER A 9 16.87 30.76 -88.33
CA SER A 9 15.77 30.31 -87.46
C SER A 9 15.94 30.77 -86.00
N ALA A 10 16.90 31.64 -85.70
CA ALA A 10 17.23 32.04 -84.33
C ALA A 10 16.08 32.74 -83.60
N ALA A 11 15.31 33.59 -84.30
CA ALA A 11 14.19 34.32 -83.72
C ALA A 11 13.01 33.43 -83.27
N PRO A 12 12.44 32.54 -84.11
CA PRO A 12 11.37 31.64 -83.67
C PRO A 12 11.83 30.63 -82.61
N LEU A 13 13.09 30.20 -82.65
CA LEU A 13 13.67 29.28 -81.66
C LEU A 13 13.85 29.98 -80.30
N ALA A 14 14.28 31.25 -80.28
CA ALA A 14 14.32 32.06 -79.06
C ALA A 14 12.92 32.31 -78.47
N LEU A 15 11.91 32.53 -79.32
CA LEU A 15 10.50 32.66 -78.89
C LEU A 15 9.97 31.37 -78.26
N LEU A 16 10.34 30.21 -78.82
CA LEU A 16 9.97 28.92 -78.25
C LEU A 16 10.65 28.68 -76.90
N PHE A 17 11.96 28.97 -76.78
CA PHE A 17 12.67 28.84 -75.51
C PHE A 17 12.15 29.81 -74.44
N THR A 18 11.73 31.03 -74.80
CA THR A 18 11.12 31.96 -73.86
C THR A 18 9.74 31.49 -73.39
N LEU A 19 8.89 30.96 -74.29
CA LEU A 19 7.60 30.37 -73.91
C LEU A 19 7.76 29.12 -73.03
N VAL A 20 8.72 28.25 -73.34
CA VAL A 20 9.04 27.07 -72.53
C VAL A 20 9.56 27.50 -71.15
N SER A 21 10.46 28.49 -71.09
CA SER A 21 10.96 29.05 -69.84
C SER A 21 9.83 29.64 -68.98
N MET A 22 8.93 30.43 -69.58
CA MET A 22 7.74 30.95 -68.88
C MET A 22 6.80 29.83 -68.42
N SER A 23 6.66 28.75 -69.19
CA SER A 23 5.84 27.60 -68.80
C SER A 23 6.43 26.88 -67.58
N PHE A 24 7.76 26.71 -67.55
CA PHE A 24 8.46 26.15 -66.39
C PHE A 24 8.35 27.05 -65.16
N THR A 25 8.49 28.37 -65.29
CA THR A 25 8.33 29.28 -64.14
C THR A 25 6.91 29.26 -63.60
N VAL A 26 5.88 29.25 -64.46
CA VAL A 26 4.48 29.15 -64.02
C VAL A 26 4.21 27.80 -63.34
N ALA A 27 4.70 26.70 -63.89
CA ALA A 27 4.55 25.37 -63.28
C ALA A 27 5.25 25.29 -61.92
N TYR A 28 6.46 25.85 -61.80
CA TYR A 28 7.20 25.92 -60.55
C TYR A 28 6.46 26.76 -59.50
N LEU A 29 5.98 27.94 -59.87
CA LEU A 29 5.20 28.80 -58.96
C LEU A 29 3.92 28.09 -58.49
N LYS A 30 3.19 27.43 -59.39
CA LYS A 30 2.00 26.66 -59.03
C LYS A 30 2.31 25.55 -58.03
N ASN A 31 3.40 24.81 -58.25
CA ASN A 31 3.83 23.76 -57.33
C ASN A 31 4.26 24.33 -55.96
N SER A 32 5.02 25.43 -55.95
CA SER A 32 5.44 26.11 -54.72
C SER A 32 4.25 26.60 -53.88
N PHE A 33 3.24 27.21 -54.52
CA PHE A 33 2.02 27.63 -53.83
C PHE A 33 1.24 26.44 -53.25
N SER A 34 1.15 25.33 -53.99
CA SER A 34 0.50 24.11 -53.52
C SER A 34 1.22 23.50 -52.32
N GLN A 35 2.56 23.46 -52.35
CA GLN A 35 3.36 22.95 -51.25
C GLN A 35 3.22 23.83 -50.00
N SER A 36 3.32 25.15 -50.15
CA SER A 36 3.14 26.08 -49.04
C SER A 36 1.75 25.99 -48.40
N ALA A 37 0.70 25.84 -49.20
CA ALA A 37 -0.66 25.64 -48.69
C ALA A 37 -0.78 24.33 -47.89
N MET A 38 -0.15 23.25 -48.38
CA MET A 38 -0.17 21.95 -47.71
C MET A 38 0.61 21.97 -46.39
N GLU A 39 1.76 22.64 -46.34
CA GLU A 39 2.55 22.80 -45.11
C GLU A 39 1.78 23.58 -44.04
N LYS A 40 1.15 24.70 -44.43
CA LYS A 40 0.31 25.50 -43.51
C LYS A 40 -0.86 24.68 -42.96
N TYR A 41 -1.50 23.88 -43.80
CA TYR A 41 -2.57 22.98 -43.36
C TYR A 41 -2.06 21.95 -42.35
N ARG A 42 -0.97 21.25 -42.65
CA ARG A 42 -0.36 20.25 -41.75
C ARG A 42 0.03 20.88 -40.41
N TYR A 43 0.64 22.06 -40.44
CA TYR A 43 1.03 22.76 -39.23
C TYR A 43 -0.17 23.18 -38.38
N ALA A 44 -1.24 23.67 -39.00
CA ALA A 44 -2.48 23.99 -38.29
C ALA A 44 -3.17 22.73 -37.73
N GLU A 45 -3.10 21.60 -38.44
CA GLU A 45 -3.58 20.32 -37.95
C GLU A 45 -2.84 19.85 -36.68
N TRP A 46 -1.51 19.94 -36.67
CA TRP A 46 -0.71 19.63 -35.48
C TRP A 46 -1.01 20.58 -34.32
N LYS A 47 -1.20 21.88 -34.58
CA LYS A 47 -1.63 22.84 -33.57
C LYS A 47 -2.99 22.50 -32.98
N ALA A 48 -3.94 22.06 -33.82
CA ALA A 48 -5.26 21.65 -33.38
C ALA A 48 -5.19 20.38 -32.51
N LEU A 49 -4.40 19.37 -32.90
CA LEU A 49 -4.16 18.18 -32.08
C LEU A 49 -3.55 18.54 -30.72
N TYR A 50 -2.50 19.35 -30.72
CA TYR A 50 -1.82 19.75 -29.50
C TYR A 50 -2.72 20.54 -28.55
N ALA A 51 -3.54 21.46 -29.08
CA ALA A 51 -4.54 22.15 -28.28
C ALA A 51 -5.60 21.19 -27.72
N ALA A 52 -6.04 20.20 -28.50
CA ALA A 52 -7.00 19.20 -28.06
C ALA A 52 -6.47 18.36 -26.89
N GLU A 53 -5.22 17.91 -26.98
CA GLU A 53 -4.52 17.17 -25.91
C GLU A 53 -4.35 18.01 -24.64
N ALA A 54 -4.03 19.30 -24.79
CA ALA A 54 -3.95 20.21 -23.66
C ALA A 54 -5.28 20.34 -22.91
N GLY A 55 -6.40 20.53 -23.64
CA GLY A 55 -7.73 20.57 -23.01
C GLY A 55 -8.10 19.25 -22.33
N LEU A 56 -7.65 18.11 -22.89
CA LEU A 56 -7.85 16.81 -22.29
C LEU A 56 -7.09 16.67 -20.97
N ASN A 57 -5.83 17.11 -20.91
CA ASN A 57 -5.02 17.04 -19.69
C ASN A 57 -5.44 18.05 -18.61
N ASP A 58 -5.84 19.26 -19.02
CA ASP A 58 -6.20 20.35 -18.09
C ASP A 58 -7.55 20.12 -17.42
N VAL A 59 -8.52 19.55 -18.16
CA VAL A 59 -9.90 19.39 -17.69
C VAL A 59 -10.36 17.93 -17.69
N GLY A 60 -10.20 17.24 -18.82
CA GLY A 60 -10.75 15.89 -19.02
C GLY A 60 -10.19 14.85 -18.04
N VAL A 61 -8.87 14.69 -18.00
CA VAL A 61 -8.16 13.71 -17.15
C VAL A 61 -8.35 14.00 -15.66
N VAL A 62 -8.41 15.27 -15.28
CA VAL A 62 -8.60 15.66 -13.87
C VAL A 62 -9.99 15.27 -13.35
N ILE A 63 -11.02 15.34 -14.20
CA ILE A 63 -12.41 15.09 -13.81
C ILE A 63 -12.82 13.62 -14.01
N LEU A 64 -12.13 12.89 -14.90
CA LEU A 64 -12.39 11.47 -15.20
C LEU A 64 -12.55 10.56 -13.96
N PRO A 65 -11.79 10.71 -12.85
CA PRO A 65 -11.97 9.89 -11.66
C PRO A 65 -13.21 10.21 -10.82
N TYR A 66 -13.79 11.40 -10.99
CA TYR A 66 -14.81 11.94 -10.08
C TYR A 66 -16.20 12.07 -10.69
N PHE A 67 -16.33 11.92 -12.01
CA PHE A 67 -17.61 12.17 -12.67
C PHE A 67 -18.58 11.00 -12.52
N THR A 68 -19.86 11.34 -12.42
CA THR A 68 -20.93 10.40 -12.10
C THR A 68 -21.89 10.14 -13.26
N SER A 69 -21.89 11.00 -14.28
CA SER A 69 -22.77 10.93 -15.45
C SER A 69 -22.18 11.66 -16.64
N ASP A 70 -22.56 11.23 -17.85
CA ASP A 70 -22.20 11.86 -19.12
C ASP A 70 -22.48 13.37 -19.08
N THR A 71 -21.43 14.17 -19.25
CA THR A 71 -21.50 15.63 -19.07
C THR A 71 -20.60 16.34 -20.06
N LEU A 72 -21.08 17.44 -20.64
CA LEU A 72 -20.26 18.42 -21.35
C LEU A 72 -19.69 19.40 -20.33
N LEU A 73 -18.38 19.33 -20.09
CA LEU A 73 -17.68 20.12 -19.09
C LEU A 73 -17.39 21.54 -19.59
N LEU A 74 -17.06 21.67 -20.87
CA LEU A 74 -16.65 22.94 -21.46
C LEU A 74 -17.17 23.06 -22.88
N GLN A 75 -18.14 23.93 -23.05
CA GLN A 75 -18.74 24.25 -24.36
C GLN A 75 -18.04 25.43 -25.04
N ASN A 76 -17.60 26.43 -24.26
CA ASN A 76 -16.96 27.63 -24.79
C ASN A 76 -15.45 27.43 -24.84
N GLY A 77 -14.85 27.60 -26.01
CA GLY A 77 -13.44 27.27 -26.18
C GLY A 77 -12.47 28.20 -25.44
N VAL A 78 -11.42 27.61 -24.90
CA VAL A 78 -10.33 28.31 -24.18
C VAL A 78 -9.12 28.41 -25.09
N MET A 79 -8.51 29.59 -25.16
CA MET A 79 -7.30 29.82 -25.93
C MET A 79 -6.11 29.17 -25.23
N TYR A 80 -5.29 28.43 -25.98
CA TYR A 80 -4.18 27.66 -25.45
C TYR A 80 -2.84 28.07 -26.05
N GLY A 81 -1.85 28.21 -25.17
CA GLY A 81 -0.48 28.62 -25.48
C GLY A 81 -0.37 30.06 -25.97
N SER A 82 0.87 30.54 -26.09
CA SER A 82 1.24 31.79 -26.74
C SER A 82 2.46 31.54 -27.61
N ASP A 83 2.46 32.03 -28.85
CA ASP A 83 3.67 32.08 -29.68
C ASP A 83 4.60 33.22 -29.25
N GLU A 84 5.74 33.37 -29.95
CA GLU A 84 6.73 34.44 -29.71
C GLU A 84 6.14 35.87 -29.80
N ASN A 85 4.98 36.02 -30.44
CA ASN A 85 4.27 37.30 -30.60
C ASN A 85 3.07 37.41 -29.65
N ASN A 86 2.97 36.51 -28.66
CA ASN A 86 1.88 36.42 -27.70
C ASN A 86 0.51 36.16 -28.34
N ILE A 87 0.48 35.53 -29.51
CA ILE A 87 -0.73 35.08 -30.20
C ILE A 87 -1.00 33.63 -29.78
N PRO A 88 -2.24 33.28 -29.46
CA PRO A 88 -2.54 31.93 -29.02
C PRO A 88 -2.32 30.89 -30.12
N ILE A 89 -1.75 29.75 -29.73
CA ILE A 89 -1.36 28.66 -30.63
C ILE A 89 -2.60 27.97 -31.20
N GLY A 90 -3.64 27.83 -30.38
CA GLY A 90 -4.93 27.27 -30.76
C GLY A 90 -5.98 27.52 -29.69
N MET A 91 -7.11 26.83 -29.79
CA MET A 91 -8.14 26.79 -28.75
C MET A 91 -8.64 25.36 -28.58
N TYR A 92 -9.01 24.96 -27.36
CA TYR A 92 -9.71 23.71 -27.11
C TYR A 92 -11.16 24.00 -26.71
N LYS A 93 -12.10 23.15 -27.13
CA LYS A 93 -13.54 23.25 -26.88
C LYS A 93 -14.19 21.87 -26.84
N ASP A 94 -15.48 21.84 -26.51
CA ASP A 94 -16.33 20.64 -26.55
C ASP A 94 -15.74 19.48 -25.73
N ILE A 95 -15.29 19.77 -24.50
CA ILE A 95 -14.76 18.77 -23.60
C ILE A 95 -15.93 18.02 -22.96
N ALA A 96 -16.03 16.73 -23.23
CA ALA A 96 -17.12 15.89 -22.76
C ALA A 96 -16.58 14.61 -22.13
N CYS A 97 -17.19 14.18 -21.04
CA CYS A 97 -16.93 12.88 -20.41
C CYS A 97 -18.15 11.98 -20.60
N SER A 98 -17.92 10.70 -20.88
CA SER A 98 -18.96 9.68 -21.01
C SER A 98 -18.53 8.35 -20.40
N THR A 99 -19.50 7.53 -20.01
CA THR A 99 -19.25 6.16 -19.55
C THR A 99 -19.78 5.13 -20.53
N GLN A 100 -19.02 4.05 -20.74
CA GLN A 100 -19.47 2.89 -21.52
C GLN A 100 -19.23 1.59 -20.76
N LEU A 101 -20.17 0.64 -20.84
CA LEU A 101 -19.97 -0.67 -20.23
C LEU A 101 -19.05 -1.50 -21.12
N LEU A 102 -18.00 -2.08 -20.53
CA LEU A 102 -17.13 -3.00 -21.26
C LEU A 102 -17.90 -4.28 -21.61
N PRO A 103 -17.89 -4.73 -22.89
CA PRO A 103 -18.53 -5.98 -23.27
C PRO A 103 -17.98 -7.14 -22.44
N ASN A 104 -18.88 -7.98 -21.90
CA ASN A 104 -18.54 -9.12 -21.04
C ASN A 104 -17.86 -8.76 -19.70
N SER A 105 -17.97 -7.51 -19.23
CA SER A 105 -17.46 -7.09 -17.92
C SER A 105 -18.54 -6.35 -17.12
N THR A 106 -18.40 -6.36 -15.79
CA THR A 106 -19.16 -5.48 -14.89
C THR A 106 -18.53 -4.09 -14.79
N ARG A 107 -17.34 -3.89 -15.38
CA ARG A 107 -16.59 -2.63 -15.33
C ARG A 107 -17.15 -1.61 -16.33
N LYS A 108 -17.16 -0.36 -15.91
CA LYS A 108 -17.43 0.80 -16.77
C LYS A 108 -16.10 1.41 -17.19
N GLU A 109 -15.95 1.64 -18.49
CA GLU A 109 -14.90 2.45 -19.06
C GLU A 109 -15.33 3.92 -19.06
N TYR A 110 -14.42 4.77 -18.64
CA TYR A 110 -14.61 6.21 -18.53
C TYR A 110 -13.86 6.88 -19.67
N VAL A 111 -14.55 7.60 -20.55
CA VAL A 111 -13.96 8.21 -21.74
C VAL A 111 -14.10 9.72 -21.66
N ALA A 112 -13.03 10.46 -21.94
CA ALA A 112 -13.06 11.90 -22.12
C ALA A 112 -12.69 12.28 -23.54
N TYR A 113 -13.36 13.29 -24.07
CA TYR A 113 -13.14 13.85 -25.40
C TYR A 113 -12.75 15.31 -25.29
N SER A 114 -11.92 15.78 -26.23
CA SER A 114 -11.57 17.19 -26.37
C SER A 114 -11.41 17.54 -27.85
N THR A 115 -11.87 18.72 -28.27
CA THR A 115 -11.74 19.20 -29.64
C THR A 115 -10.85 20.43 -29.68
N GLY A 116 -9.71 20.34 -30.35
CA GLY A 116 -8.83 21.46 -30.60
C GLY A 116 -9.11 22.11 -31.95
N VAL A 117 -8.98 23.44 -32.00
CA VAL A 117 -9.21 24.26 -33.19
C VAL A 117 -8.00 25.15 -33.42
N ALA A 118 -7.49 25.15 -34.64
CA ALA A 118 -6.43 26.05 -35.09
C ALA A 118 -6.85 26.76 -36.37
N LYS A 119 -6.35 27.99 -36.55
CA LYS A 119 -6.65 28.83 -37.72
C LYS A 119 -5.38 29.10 -38.51
N TYR A 120 -5.48 29.09 -39.84
CA TYR A 120 -4.42 29.55 -40.72
C TYR A 120 -4.97 30.37 -41.88
N ILE A 121 -4.12 31.24 -42.41
CA ILE A 121 -4.43 32.08 -43.57
C ILE A 121 -3.89 31.37 -44.82
N THR A 122 -4.80 31.04 -45.74
CA THR A 122 -4.46 30.50 -47.06
C THR A 122 -3.64 31.49 -47.87
N PRO A 123 -2.87 31.06 -48.88
CA PRO A 123 -2.15 31.97 -49.77
C PRO A 123 -3.06 33.02 -50.46
N SER A 124 -4.36 32.77 -50.57
CA SER A 124 -5.38 33.69 -51.09
C SER A 124 -5.95 34.67 -50.05
N GLY A 125 -5.46 34.66 -48.81
CA GLY A 125 -5.90 35.56 -47.74
C GLY A 125 -7.18 35.11 -47.01
N THR A 126 -7.69 33.92 -47.28
CA THR A 126 -8.88 33.38 -46.62
C THR A 126 -8.50 32.68 -45.31
N ASN A 127 -9.20 32.99 -44.23
CA ASN A 127 -9.08 32.29 -42.95
C ASN A 127 -9.76 30.92 -43.01
N VAL A 128 -9.01 29.87 -42.71
CA VAL A 128 -9.51 28.49 -42.61
C VAL A 128 -9.28 27.99 -41.19
N SER A 129 -10.31 27.40 -40.58
CA SER A 129 -10.24 26.72 -39.29
C SER A 129 -10.18 25.22 -39.49
N ILE A 130 -9.26 24.56 -38.81
CA ILE A 130 -9.13 23.11 -38.73
C ILE A 130 -9.52 22.68 -37.32
N GLU A 131 -10.35 21.65 -37.22
CA GLU A 131 -10.74 21.04 -35.95
C GLU A 131 -10.23 19.60 -35.87
N ARG A 132 -9.68 19.21 -34.72
CA ARG A 132 -9.22 17.85 -34.43
C ARG A 132 -9.75 17.42 -33.07
N ARG A 133 -10.33 16.22 -33.01
CA ARG A 133 -10.88 15.64 -31.78
C ARG A 133 -10.00 14.50 -31.32
N VAL A 134 -9.66 14.51 -30.04
CA VAL A 134 -8.91 13.45 -29.36
C VAL A 134 -9.76 12.88 -28.23
N TYR A 135 -9.41 11.67 -27.78
CA TYR A 135 -10.04 11.05 -26.63
C TYR A 135 -9.01 10.30 -25.80
N THR A 136 -9.33 10.12 -24.52
CA THR A 136 -8.62 9.23 -23.60
C THR A 136 -9.64 8.40 -22.83
N SER A 137 -9.22 7.21 -22.41
CA SER A 137 -10.05 6.26 -21.69
C SER A 137 -9.35 5.83 -20.40
N MET A 138 -10.13 5.66 -19.33
CA MET A 138 -9.70 5.15 -18.04
C MET A 138 -10.60 3.98 -17.65
N VAL A 139 -10.00 2.88 -17.21
CA VAL A 139 -10.72 1.73 -16.66
C VAL A 139 -10.32 1.58 -15.19
N PRO A 140 -11.28 1.51 -14.26
CA PRO A 140 -10.96 1.31 -12.86
C PRO A 140 -10.37 -0.09 -12.66
N GLN A 141 -9.23 -0.15 -11.98
CA GLN A 141 -8.65 -1.39 -11.46
C GLN A 141 -8.93 -1.48 -9.96
N GLY A 142 -9.37 -2.65 -9.51
CA GLY A 142 -9.56 -2.96 -8.09
C GLY A 142 -8.73 -4.17 -7.67
N PHE A 143 -8.86 -4.54 -6.39
CA PHE A 143 -8.10 -5.66 -5.81
C PHE A 143 -8.45 -7.02 -6.41
N GLU A 144 -9.58 -7.14 -7.10
CA GLU A 144 -10.03 -8.39 -7.71
C GLU A 144 -9.12 -8.90 -8.85
N GLU A 145 -8.22 -8.05 -9.35
CA GLU A 145 -7.21 -8.46 -10.35
C GLU A 145 -6.06 -9.26 -9.70
N PHE A 146 -5.82 -9.07 -8.40
CA PHE A 146 -4.72 -9.67 -7.68
C PHE A 146 -5.20 -10.89 -6.89
N MET A 147 -4.52 -12.02 -7.08
CA MET A 147 -4.61 -13.15 -6.18
C MET A 147 -3.85 -12.87 -4.87
N TYR A 148 -2.78 -12.10 -4.96
CA TYR A 148 -2.00 -11.66 -3.80
C TYR A 148 -1.58 -10.20 -4.00
N PHE A 149 -1.94 -9.32 -3.06
CA PHE A 149 -1.54 -7.92 -3.06
C PHE A 149 -1.13 -7.51 -1.64
N THR A 150 0.09 -7.02 -1.45
CA THR A 150 0.50 -6.47 -0.16
C THR A 150 1.26 -5.16 -0.26
N HIS A 151 1.14 -4.36 0.80
CA HIS A 151 1.96 -3.18 1.02
C HIS A 151 3.31 -3.53 1.67
N GLU A 152 3.33 -4.49 2.58
CA GLU A 152 4.53 -4.99 3.27
C GLU A 152 4.27 -6.41 3.78
N GLU A 153 5.28 -7.30 3.70
CA GLU A 153 5.20 -8.69 4.16
C GLU A 153 5.43 -8.80 5.68
N LEU A 154 4.52 -8.20 6.47
CA LEU A 154 4.57 -8.30 7.92
C LEU A 154 3.68 -9.43 8.45
N PRO A 155 4.15 -10.20 9.45
CA PRO A 155 3.30 -11.17 10.13
C PRO A 155 2.13 -10.44 10.78
N ILE A 156 0.92 -10.96 10.58
CA ILE A 156 -0.27 -10.47 11.27
C ILE A 156 -0.68 -11.46 12.38
N GLY A 157 -1.14 -10.92 13.50
CA GLY A 157 -1.66 -11.69 14.64
C GLY A 157 -0.78 -11.65 15.90
N PRO A 158 -1.38 -11.80 17.10
CA PRO A 158 -0.64 -11.74 18.37
C PRO A 158 0.35 -12.91 18.50
N GLY A 159 1.60 -12.59 18.87
CA GLY A 159 2.68 -13.56 19.07
C GLY A 159 3.43 -13.96 17.79
N ASN A 160 3.08 -13.39 16.63
CA ASN A 160 3.75 -13.71 15.37
C ASN A 160 4.86 -12.69 15.09
N THR A 161 6.11 -13.07 15.39
CA THR A 161 7.33 -12.31 15.06
C THR A 161 8.04 -12.86 13.82
N GLY A 162 7.38 -13.75 13.07
CA GLY A 162 7.98 -14.45 11.92
C GLY A 162 7.96 -13.63 10.62
N THR A 163 8.64 -14.13 9.59
CA THR A 163 8.55 -13.60 8.22
C THR A 163 7.46 -14.36 7.46
N VAL A 164 6.68 -13.65 6.63
CA VAL A 164 5.74 -14.30 5.69
C VAL A 164 6.57 -15.02 4.62
N ASN A 165 6.44 -16.35 4.55
CA ASN A 165 7.21 -17.20 3.64
C ASN A 165 6.28 -18.00 2.73
N PHE A 166 6.58 -18.03 1.43
CA PHE A 166 5.91 -18.90 0.46
C PHE A 166 6.66 -20.22 0.30
N GLY A 167 5.95 -21.34 0.22
CA GLY A 167 6.52 -22.68 0.11
C GLY A 167 5.75 -23.58 -0.86
N SER A 168 6.01 -24.89 -0.81
CA SER A 168 5.48 -25.89 -1.76
C SER A 168 3.95 -26.08 -1.76
N GLY A 169 3.26 -25.53 -0.76
CA GLY A 169 1.80 -25.56 -0.70
C GLY A 169 1.13 -24.38 -1.41
N ASP A 170 1.90 -23.35 -1.79
CA ASP A 170 1.36 -22.11 -2.33
C ASP A 170 1.31 -22.19 -3.86
N GLN A 171 0.09 -22.27 -4.39
CA GLN A 171 -0.18 -22.25 -5.83
C GLN A 171 -0.91 -20.95 -6.17
N LEU A 172 -0.22 -20.06 -6.88
CA LEU A 172 -0.65 -18.71 -7.18
C LEU A 172 -0.91 -18.59 -8.69
N GLU A 173 -2.15 -18.86 -9.08
CA GLU A 173 -2.58 -18.88 -10.48
C GLU A 173 -2.92 -17.49 -11.05
N GLY A 174 -3.17 -16.51 -10.19
CA GLY A 174 -3.51 -15.14 -10.56
C GLY A 174 -2.36 -14.16 -10.38
N LYS A 175 -2.65 -12.86 -10.55
CA LYS A 175 -1.63 -11.81 -10.42
C LYS A 175 -1.15 -11.67 -8.97
N VAL A 176 0.15 -11.64 -8.78
CA VAL A 176 0.82 -11.46 -7.49
C VAL A 176 1.56 -10.13 -7.53
N HIS A 177 1.35 -9.28 -6.54
CA HIS A 177 2.03 -7.99 -6.42
C HIS A 177 2.43 -7.73 -4.98
N THR A 178 3.69 -7.44 -4.73
CA THR A 178 4.18 -7.04 -3.41
C THR A 178 4.94 -5.74 -3.50
N ASN A 179 4.57 -4.78 -2.63
CA ASN A 179 5.35 -3.57 -2.44
C ASN A 179 6.51 -3.77 -1.44
N GLY A 180 6.59 -4.93 -0.78
CA GLY A 180 7.64 -5.32 0.16
C GLY A 180 8.60 -6.36 -0.41
N ASN A 181 9.26 -7.13 0.47
CA ASN A 181 10.19 -8.18 0.08
C ASN A 181 9.54 -9.58 0.12
N MET A 182 9.56 -10.29 -1.00
CA MET A 182 9.03 -11.66 -1.06
C MET A 182 10.05 -12.65 -0.47
N THR A 183 9.62 -13.54 0.43
CA THR A 183 10.51 -14.55 1.03
C THR A 183 10.01 -15.97 0.75
N PHE A 184 10.92 -16.86 0.35
CA PHE A 184 10.64 -18.27 0.10
C PHE A 184 11.17 -19.19 1.19
N SER A 185 10.47 -20.31 1.34
CA SER A 185 10.81 -21.36 2.30
C SER A 185 12.07 -22.14 1.89
N ASN A 186 12.75 -22.69 2.90
CA ASN A 186 13.85 -23.65 2.69
C ASN A 186 13.37 -25.07 2.40
N TYR A 187 12.07 -25.35 2.53
CA TYR A 187 11.51 -26.71 2.48
C TYR A 187 10.60 -26.96 1.27
N GLY A 188 10.60 -26.04 0.30
CA GLY A 188 9.81 -26.15 -0.93
C GLY A 188 9.54 -24.79 -1.55
N CYS A 189 9.20 -24.78 -2.84
CA CYS A 189 9.01 -23.56 -3.62
C CYS A 189 7.55 -23.39 -4.03
N PRO A 190 7.02 -22.16 -4.02
CA PRO A 190 5.70 -21.86 -4.55
C PRO A 190 5.64 -22.10 -6.06
N ASP A 191 4.42 -22.27 -6.55
CA ASP A 191 4.11 -22.41 -7.97
C ASP A 191 3.36 -21.17 -8.45
N PHE A 192 3.93 -20.44 -9.42
CA PHE A 192 3.36 -19.23 -10.00
C PHE A 192 2.99 -19.49 -11.45
N SER A 193 1.72 -19.30 -11.80
CA SER A 193 1.28 -19.34 -13.21
C SER A 193 0.76 -17.99 -13.71
N GLY A 194 0.63 -17.00 -12.84
CA GLY A 194 0.22 -15.63 -13.16
C GLY A 194 1.38 -14.61 -13.16
N GLU A 195 1.10 -13.38 -13.56
CA GLU A 195 2.06 -12.25 -13.52
C GLU A 195 2.50 -11.97 -12.07
N VAL A 196 3.81 -11.86 -11.84
CA VAL A 196 4.40 -11.56 -10.53
C VAL A 196 5.14 -10.23 -10.59
N ASN A 197 4.72 -9.26 -9.78
CA ASN A 197 5.28 -7.92 -9.76
C ASN A 197 5.90 -7.60 -8.39
N ILE A 198 7.14 -7.11 -8.43
CA ILE A 198 7.87 -6.57 -7.28
C ILE A 198 8.21 -5.11 -7.52
N THR A 199 8.41 -4.33 -6.46
CA THR A 199 8.64 -2.88 -6.61
C THR A 199 10.12 -2.50 -6.68
N PHE A 200 10.45 -1.45 -7.43
CA PHE A 200 11.79 -0.84 -7.42
C PHE A 200 12.18 -0.39 -6.01
N GLU A 201 11.21 0.19 -5.30
CA GLU A 201 11.37 0.69 -3.94
C GLU A 201 11.70 -0.44 -2.96
N ALA A 202 11.13 -1.63 -3.12
CA ALA A 202 11.48 -2.80 -2.31
C ALA A 202 12.94 -3.24 -2.53
N ILE A 203 13.43 -3.22 -3.78
CA ILE A 203 14.83 -3.53 -4.07
C ILE A 203 15.76 -2.52 -3.40
N GLU A 204 15.44 -1.22 -3.50
CA GLU A 204 16.25 -0.16 -2.88
C GLU A 204 16.25 -0.23 -1.35
N GLN A 205 15.11 -0.52 -0.74
CA GLN A 205 14.94 -0.56 0.71
C GLN A 205 15.57 -1.80 1.35
N TYR A 206 15.40 -2.98 0.74
CA TYR A 206 15.83 -4.26 1.31
C TYR A 206 17.10 -4.83 0.68
N GLY A 207 17.65 -4.17 -0.36
CA GLY A 207 18.84 -4.60 -1.12
C GLY A 207 18.57 -5.74 -2.11
N ASN A 208 17.59 -6.60 -1.82
CA ASN A 208 17.03 -7.61 -2.71
C ASN A 208 15.52 -7.68 -2.50
N ALA A 209 14.73 -7.69 -3.57
CA ALA A 209 13.28 -7.84 -3.48
C ALA A 209 12.82 -9.27 -3.17
N ILE A 210 13.66 -10.27 -3.46
CA ILE A 210 13.33 -11.69 -3.29
C ILE A 210 14.40 -12.37 -2.43
N ASN A 211 13.96 -13.02 -1.37
CA ASN A 211 14.77 -13.92 -0.57
C ASN A 211 14.47 -15.36 -0.98
N TRP A 212 15.43 -15.98 -1.67
CA TRP A 212 15.23 -17.21 -2.44
C TRP A 212 15.04 -18.48 -1.61
N GLY A 213 15.47 -18.52 -0.34
CA GLY A 213 15.42 -19.76 0.44
C GLY A 213 16.09 -20.95 -0.30
N ALA A 214 15.33 -22.03 -0.52
CA ALA A 214 15.77 -23.19 -1.31
C ALA A 214 15.36 -23.13 -2.80
N CYS A 215 14.82 -22.00 -3.26
CA CYS A 215 14.28 -21.81 -4.59
C CYS A 215 15.25 -21.10 -5.53
N ASN A 216 14.94 -21.15 -6.82
CA ASN A 216 15.67 -20.50 -7.89
C ASN A 216 14.71 -19.72 -8.80
N ASP A 217 15.28 -18.94 -9.70
CA ASP A 217 14.59 -18.10 -10.68
C ASP A 217 13.64 -18.86 -11.61
N ASN A 218 13.88 -20.17 -11.80
CA ASN A 218 13.02 -21.04 -12.60
C ASN A 218 11.56 -21.07 -12.14
N ILE A 219 11.25 -20.70 -10.89
CA ILE A 219 9.86 -20.63 -10.40
C ILE A 219 9.03 -19.55 -11.10
N PHE A 220 9.70 -18.61 -11.78
CA PHE A 220 9.08 -17.55 -12.56
C PHE A 220 9.16 -17.79 -14.06
N GLU A 221 9.68 -18.94 -14.50
CA GLU A 221 9.64 -19.29 -15.92
C GLU A 221 8.22 -19.77 -16.27
N GLY A 222 7.51 -19.00 -17.09
CA GLY A 222 6.22 -19.40 -17.62
C GLY A 222 6.31 -20.60 -18.57
N ASP A 223 5.17 -21.17 -18.94
CA ASP A 223 5.08 -22.31 -19.88
C ASP A 223 5.74 -22.06 -21.24
N ASP A 224 5.94 -20.79 -21.61
CA ASP A 224 6.59 -20.33 -22.83
C ASP A 224 8.09 -20.00 -22.66
N GLY A 225 8.65 -20.19 -21.46
CA GLY A 225 10.03 -19.89 -21.12
C GLY A 225 10.31 -18.40 -20.93
N VAL A 226 9.28 -17.56 -20.83
CA VAL A 226 9.40 -16.13 -20.50
C VAL A 226 9.25 -15.94 -18.99
N SER A 227 10.08 -15.08 -18.41
CA SER A 227 9.94 -14.70 -17.01
C SER A 227 8.61 -13.98 -16.77
N ILE A 228 7.80 -14.50 -15.87
CA ILE A 228 6.56 -13.87 -15.38
C ILE A 228 6.82 -12.84 -14.28
N LEU A 229 8.06 -12.75 -13.79
CA LEU A 229 8.52 -11.75 -12.83
C LEU A 229 8.86 -10.43 -13.53
N ASP A 230 8.22 -9.34 -13.09
CA ASP A 230 8.53 -7.98 -13.52
C ASP A 230 8.80 -7.05 -12.31
N THR A 231 9.59 -6.00 -12.55
CA THR A 231 9.84 -4.95 -11.56
C THR A 231 9.11 -3.66 -11.98
N VAL A 232 8.20 -3.21 -11.12
CA VAL A 232 7.30 -2.08 -11.38
C VAL A 232 7.40 -1.03 -10.27
N SER A 233 6.81 0.14 -10.46
CA SER A 233 6.69 1.14 -9.40
C SER A 233 5.67 0.74 -8.34
N GLN A 234 5.83 1.23 -7.10
CA GLN A 234 4.90 0.96 -6.01
C GLN A 234 3.45 1.28 -6.36
N ILE A 235 2.57 0.30 -6.13
CA ILE A 235 1.12 0.50 -6.26
C ILE A 235 0.60 0.94 -4.90
N ILE A 236 0.18 2.19 -4.80
CA ILE A 236 -0.42 2.75 -3.58
C ILE A 236 -1.94 2.60 -3.69
N PHE A 237 -2.47 1.59 -3.00
CA PHE A 237 -3.89 1.47 -2.76
C PHE A 237 -4.24 1.82 -1.30
N PRO A 238 -5.38 2.47 -1.07
CA PRO A 238 -6.30 2.99 -2.07
C PRO A 238 -5.84 4.46 -2.39
N PRO A 239 -6.20 5.11 -3.52
CA PRO A 239 -5.85 6.52 -3.78
C PRO A 239 -6.06 7.37 -2.53
N GLU A 240 -5.27 8.41 -2.25
CA GLU A 240 -5.28 9.14 -0.95
C GLU A 240 -6.70 9.49 -0.42
N ASN A 241 -7.68 9.63 -1.30
CA ASN A 241 -9.08 9.89 -0.96
C ASN A 241 -10.04 8.69 -1.05
N SER A 242 -9.67 7.55 -1.61
CA SER A 242 -10.59 6.45 -1.94
C SER A 242 -11.17 5.72 -0.73
N ALA A 243 -10.42 5.56 0.37
CA ALA A 243 -10.98 5.08 1.63
C ALA A 243 -11.95 6.12 2.24
N GLU A 244 -11.70 7.41 2.02
CA GLU A 244 -12.61 8.47 2.43
C GLU A 244 -13.85 8.56 1.54
N VAL A 245 -13.70 8.42 0.23
CA VAL A 245 -14.79 8.39 -0.76
C VAL A 245 -15.64 7.14 -0.53
N ALA A 246 -15.03 5.97 -0.29
CA ALA A 246 -15.75 4.76 0.08
C ALA A 246 -16.49 4.93 1.41
N ARG A 247 -15.88 5.56 2.43
CA ARG A 247 -16.56 5.89 3.69
C ARG A 247 -17.69 6.91 3.53
N GLN A 248 -17.51 7.94 2.69
CA GLN A 248 -18.50 8.99 2.42
C GLN A 248 -19.70 8.47 1.63
N ASN A 249 -19.49 7.49 0.75
CA ASN A 249 -20.55 6.88 -0.07
C ASN A 249 -21.08 5.56 0.52
N ALA A 250 -20.53 5.09 1.64
CA ALA A 250 -21.03 3.89 2.31
C ALA A 250 -22.42 4.16 2.89
N THR A 251 -23.38 3.29 2.57
CA THR A 251 -24.72 3.34 3.20
C THR A 251 -24.65 3.00 4.69
N ARG A 252 -23.64 2.23 5.11
CA ARG A 252 -23.43 1.73 6.48
C ARG A 252 -21.93 1.69 6.79
N THR A 253 -21.55 2.24 7.93
CA THR A 253 -20.15 2.32 8.38
C THR A 253 -20.02 1.69 9.77
N PHE A 254 -19.09 0.75 9.92
CA PHE A 254 -18.71 0.17 11.21
C PHE A 254 -17.32 0.68 11.57
N VAL A 255 -17.20 1.34 12.72
CA VAL A 255 -15.92 1.89 13.19
C VAL A 255 -15.39 0.97 14.29
N ALA A 256 -14.14 0.52 14.12
CA ALA A 256 -13.41 -0.15 15.21
C ALA A 256 -13.48 0.74 16.47
N ASP A 257 -13.64 0.14 17.64
CA ASP A 257 -13.86 0.83 18.93
C ASP A 257 -15.26 1.42 19.17
N SER A 258 -16.24 1.20 18.29
CA SER A 258 -17.64 1.61 18.54
C SER A 258 -18.58 0.41 18.62
N LYS A 259 -19.37 0.33 19.69
CA LYS A 259 -20.38 -0.74 19.83
C LYS A 259 -21.46 -0.60 18.76
N LEU A 260 -21.80 -1.71 18.09
CA LEU A 260 -22.97 -1.79 17.22
C LEU A 260 -24.21 -1.33 17.99
N PHE A 261 -24.99 -0.44 17.37
CA PHE A 261 -26.25 0.09 17.90
C PHE A 261 -26.16 0.86 19.24
N ARG A 262 -24.96 1.27 19.69
CA ARG A 262 -24.77 2.17 20.85
C ARG A 262 -23.75 3.29 20.56
N PRO A 263 -24.21 4.45 20.09
CA PRO A 263 -23.34 5.58 19.79
C PRO A 263 -22.58 6.06 21.03
N GLY A 264 -21.28 6.37 20.88
CA GLY A 264 -20.47 7.02 21.91
C GLY A 264 -19.95 6.11 23.03
N LYS A 265 -20.13 4.79 22.95
CA LYS A 265 -19.51 3.83 23.86
C LYS A 265 -18.33 3.16 23.18
N LYS A 266 -17.14 3.33 23.78
CA LYS A 266 -15.92 2.66 23.34
C LYS A 266 -16.05 1.15 23.52
N ASP A 267 -15.56 0.44 22.52
CA ASP A 267 -15.55 -1.01 22.47
C ASP A 267 -14.11 -1.48 22.57
N THR A 268 -13.75 -2.18 23.65
CA THR A 268 -12.34 -2.48 23.93
C THR A 268 -11.91 -3.88 23.47
N LEU A 269 -12.84 -4.80 23.20
CA LEU A 269 -12.53 -6.22 22.97
C LEU A 269 -13.65 -6.96 22.20
N ILE A 270 -13.90 -6.64 20.93
CA ILE A 270 -14.99 -7.27 20.16
C ILE A 270 -14.55 -7.75 18.77
N MET A 271 -14.98 -8.96 18.43
CA MET A 271 -14.97 -9.51 17.07
C MET A 271 -16.31 -9.18 16.40
N THR A 272 -16.28 -8.55 15.23
CA THR A 272 -17.49 -8.28 14.42
C THR A 272 -17.59 -9.35 13.34
N GLU A 273 -18.65 -10.14 13.39
CA GLU A 273 -19.00 -11.12 12.37
C GLU A 273 -20.02 -10.51 11.40
N ILE A 274 -19.71 -10.56 10.10
CA ILE A 274 -20.60 -10.08 9.04
C ILE A 274 -21.00 -11.29 8.19
N LYS A 275 -22.30 -11.56 8.12
CA LYS A 275 -22.88 -12.62 7.30
C LYS A 275 -23.70 -12.02 6.16
N PHE A 276 -23.27 -12.24 4.93
CA PHE A 276 -24.01 -11.84 3.74
C PHE A 276 -25.18 -12.80 3.45
N VAL A 277 -26.33 -12.25 3.10
CA VAL A 277 -27.55 -13.00 2.71
C VAL A 277 -28.16 -12.38 1.47
N GLU A 278 -29.01 -13.10 0.77
CA GLU A 278 -29.70 -12.54 -0.40
C GLU A 278 -30.51 -11.29 0.00
N GLY A 279 -30.21 -10.15 -0.63
CA GLY A 279 -30.84 -8.86 -0.33
C GLY A 279 -30.30 -8.09 0.88
N GLY A 280 -29.22 -8.54 1.54
CA GLY A 280 -28.64 -7.77 2.65
C GLY A 280 -27.51 -8.44 3.42
N TYR A 281 -27.34 -8.04 4.68
CA TYR A 281 -26.34 -8.61 5.59
C TYR A 281 -26.85 -8.63 7.03
N TRP A 282 -26.31 -9.54 7.82
CA TRP A 282 -26.42 -9.56 9.28
C TRP A 282 -25.05 -9.22 9.86
N ALA A 283 -25.02 -8.36 10.88
CA ALA A 283 -23.80 -8.06 11.63
C ALA A 283 -24.03 -8.40 13.10
N THR A 284 -23.17 -9.26 13.64
CA THR A 284 -23.18 -9.71 15.03
C THR A 284 -21.85 -9.36 15.69
N GLN A 285 -21.90 -8.94 16.96
CA GLN A 285 -20.71 -8.63 17.75
C GLN A 285 -20.62 -9.59 18.93
N TRP A 286 -19.43 -10.18 19.10
CA TRP A 286 -19.13 -11.10 20.18
C TRP A 286 -18.01 -10.53 21.04
N TRP A 287 -18.07 -10.76 22.36
CA TRP A 287 -16.92 -10.48 23.23
C TRP A 287 -15.74 -11.31 22.74
N TYR A 288 -14.64 -10.64 22.41
CA TYR A 288 -13.39 -11.32 22.07
C TYR A 288 -12.80 -11.88 23.35
N ASN A 289 -13.05 -13.16 23.62
CA ASN A 289 -12.25 -13.90 24.59
C ASN A 289 -10.88 -14.09 23.95
N ILE A 290 -9.88 -13.36 24.42
CA ILE A 290 -8.48 -13.71 24.16
C ILE A 290 -8.35 -15.17 24.63
N PRO A 291 -8.05 -16.14 23.76
CA PRO A 291 -7.77 -17.50 24.22
C PRO A 291 -6.64 -17.39 25.24
N PRO A 292 -6.72 -18.06 26.41
CA PRO A 292 -5.67 -17.96 27.40
C PRO A 292 -4.36 -18.41 26.74
N VAL A 293 -3.48 -17.46 26.45
CA VAL A 293 -2.09 -17.73 26.13
C VAL A 293 -1.42 -17.96 27.49
N GLY A 294 -1.76 -19.08 28.10
CA GLY A 294 -1.14 -19.57 29.31
C GLY A 294 -0.16 -20.65 28.90
N ASN A 295 1.14 -20.36 29.02
CA ASN A 295 2.06 -21.44 29.36
C ASN A 295 1.51 -22.12 30.63
N PRO A 296 1.73 -23.43 30.84
CA PRO A 296 1.34 -24.07 32.10
C PRO A 296 1.83 -23.22 33.29
N PRO A 297 1.05 -23.12 34.37
CA PRO A 297 1.45 -22.33 35.54
C PRO A 297 2.88 -22.69 35.96
N ALA A 298 3.70 -21.70 36.26
CA ALA A 298 5.04 -21.95 36.77
C ALA A 298 4.92 -22.64 38.14
N GLU A 299 5.51 -23.83 38.25
CA GLU A 299 5.53 -24.62 39.47
C GLU A 299 6.84 -24.41 40.21
N PHE A 300 6.77 -24.27 41.54
CA PHE A 300 7.94 -24.03 42.39
C PHE A 300 8.02 -25.04 43.52
N SER A 301 9.24 -25.49 43.82
CA SER A 301 9.50 -26.21 45.06
C SER A 301 9.42 -25.24 46.25
N TYR A 302 9.01 -25.74 47.42
CA TYR A 302 8.95 -24.94 48.63
C TYR A 302 9.36 -25.72 49.87
N VAL A 303 9.85 -25.00 50.88
CA VAL A 303 10.17 -25.53 52.21
C VAL A 303 9.37 -24.75 53.25
N TYR A 304 8.79 -25.46 54.22
CA TYR A 304 8.10 -24.83 55.36
C TYR A 304 9.04 -24.78 56.57
N ASP A 305 9.45 -23.58 56.96
CA ASP A 305 10.20 -23.34 58.20
C ASP A 305 9.22 -23.07 59.35
N SER A 306 9.08 -24.04 60.24
CA SER A 306 8.25 -23.94 61.46
C SER A 306 8.97 -23.31 62.65
N THR A 307 10.27 -23.01 62.52
CA THR A 307 11.14 -22.52 63.61
C THR A 307 11.39 -21.01 63.55
N GLY A 308 10.87 -20.34 62.52
CA GLY A 308 10.96 -18.88 62.35
C GLY A 308 12.39 -18.39 62.19
N GLN A 309 13.30 -19.25 61.74
CA GLN A 309 14.72 -18.93 61.55
C GLN A 309 14.95 -18.25 60.18
N GLY A 310 14.03 -18.42 59.23
CA GLY A 310 13.98 -17.68 57.97
C GLY A 310 15.30 -17.78 57.20
N VAL A 311 16.13 -16.73 57.31
CA VAL A 311 17.42 -16.54 56.62
C VAL A 311 18.47 -17.59 56.98
N THR A 312 18.40 -18.20 58.17
CA THR A 312 19.38 -19.23 58.62
C THR A 312 18.91 -20.67 58.48
N PHE A 313 17.65 -20.91 58.08
CA PHE A 313 17.12 -22.27 57.92
C PHE A 313 17.53 -22.90 56.58
N ALA A 314 17.88 -22.09 55.58
CA ALA A 314 18.12 -22.57 54.23
C ALA A 314 19.36 -21.90 53.61
N ASP A 315 20.55 -22.37 53.98
CA ASP A 315 21.78 -22.14 53.20
C ASP A 315 21.66 -22.69 51.75
N ASP A 316 20.65 -23.52 51.47
CA ASP A 316 20.43 -24.20 50.18
C ASP A 316 19.54 -23.42 49.19
N ILE A 317 18.81 -22.38 49.61
CA ILE A 317 17.90 -21.60 48.73
C ILE A 317 18.32 -20.12 48.73
N ASN A 318 19.50 -19.86 48.15
CA ASN A 318 19.96 -18.50 47.90
C ASN A 318 18.97 -17.78 46.96
N ASN A 319 18.55 -16.57 47.33
CA ASN A 319 17.61 -15.70 46.59
C ASN A 319 16.16 -16.22 46.47
N GLY A 320 15.73 -17.14 47.33
CA GLY A 320 14.34 -17.60 47.37
C GLY A 320 13.33 -16.56 47.89
N VAL A 321 12.07 -16.74 47.50
CA VAL A 321 10.97 -15.87 47.92
C VAL A 321 10.46 -16.34 49.29
N HIS A 322 10.57 -15.47 50.29
CA HIS A 322 10.04 -15.72 51.63
C HIS A 322 8.58 -15.27 51.70
N LEU A 323 7.70 -16.15 52.16
CA LEU A 323 6.27 -15.92 52.28
C LEU A 323 5.83 -16.18 53.73
N SER A 324 5.32 -15.16 54.41
CA SER A 324 4.79 -15.25 55.76
C SER A 324 3.78 -14.13 56.02
N ASN A 325 3.03 -14.22 57.13
CA ASN A 325 1.98 -13.26 57.50
C ASN A 325 2.53 -11.85 57.79
N SER A 326 3.82 -11.69 58.14
CA SER A 326 4.44 -10.38 58.40
C SER A 326 5.89 -10.35 57.92
N ASN A 327 6.13 -10.34 56.61
CA ASN A 327 7.45 -10.55 56.01
C ASN A 327 8.38 -9.30 56.01
N ASN A 328 8.55 -8.64 57.16
CA ASN A 328 9.40 -7.45 57.30
C ASN A 328 10.87 -7.82 57.57
N PHE A 329 11.73 -7.53 56.59
CA PHE A 329 13.17 -7.80 56.67
C PHE A 329 13.93 -6.66 57.34
N ASP A 330 14.68 -6.96 58.40
CA ASP A 330 15.64 -6.04 59.02
C ASP A 330 17.05 -6.31 58.49
N GLY A 331 17.51 -5.47 57.57
CA GLY A 331 18.85 -5.54 56.99
C GLY A 331 19.99 -5.29 57.99
N THR A 332 19.72 -4.71 59.16
CA THR A 332 20.75 -4.47 60.19
C THR A 332 21.07 -5.74 60.96
N THR A 333 20.05 -6.55 61.25
CA THR A 333 20.20 -7.81 61.97
C THR A 333 20.22 -9.03 61.03
N ASN A 334 19.95 -8.82 59.74
CA ASN A 334 19.79 -9.87 58.73
C ASN A 334 18.72 -10.90 59.14
N THR A 335 17.62 -10.43 59.71
CA THR A 335 16.52 -11.27 60.18
C THR A 335 15.17 -10.74 59.75
N TYR A 336 14.20 -11.63 59.64
CA TYR A 336 12.80 -11.26 59.52
C TYR A 336 12.18 -11.18 60.91
N THR A 337 11.53 -10.06 61.23
CA THR A 337 10.98 -9.82 62.57
C THR A 337 9.50 -10.18 62.65
N GLY A 338 9.11 -10.87 63.72
CA GLY A 338 7.70 -11.03 64.09
C GLY A 338 6.96 -12.25 63.51
N ASN A 339 7.60 -13.13 62.71
CA ASN A 339 6.94 -14.36 62.25
C ASN A 339 7.39 -15.61 62.99
N PRO A 340 6.45 -16.48 63.41
CA PRO A 340 6.77 -17.79 63.96
C PRO A 340 7.13 -18.84 62.90
N SER A 341 6.88 -18.59 61.61
CA SER A 341 7.07 -19.55 60.52
C SER A 341 7.15 -18.89 59.13
N TYR A 342 7.81 -19.55 58.17
CA TYR A 342 7.94 -19.09 56.77
C TYR A 342 7.64 -20.22 55.78
N PHE A 343 7.06 -19.86 54.63
CA PHE A 343 7.16 -20.65 53.40
C PHE A 343 8.29 -20.05 52.57
N LEU A 344 9.27 -20.87 52.19
CA LEU A 344 10.37 -20.46 51.33
C LEU A 344 10.21 -21.12 49.97
N MET A 345 10.02 -20.32 48.94
CA MET A 345 9.88 -20.76 47.55
C MET A 345 11.23 -20.68 46.83
N ASP A 346 11.55 -21.71 46.07
CA ASP A 346 12.74 -21.76 45.21
C ASP A 346 12.69 -20.64 44.14
N PRO A 347 13.76 -19.87 43.90
CA PRO A 347 13.79 -18.90 42.81
C PRO A 347 13.80 -19.55 41.43
N ILE A 348 14.05 -20.86 41.35
CA ILE A 348 14.03 -21.63 40.11
C ILE A 348 12.76 -22.47 40.08
N SER A 349 11.98 -22.27 39.03
CA SER A 349 10.81 -23.10 38.73
C SER A 349 11.20 -24.53 38.36
N LEU A 350 10.27 -25.48 38.43
CA LEU A 350 10.53 -26.90 38.10
C LEU A 350 10.96 -27.11 36.64
N ASP A 351 10.59 -26.20 35.74
CA ASP A 351 11.02 -26.13 34.34
C ASP A 351 12.39 -25.46 34.14
N GLY A 352 13.05 -25.04 35.22
CA GLY A 352 14.41 -24.52 35.22
C GLY A 352 14.53 -23.02 34.96
N VAL A 353 13.41 -22.28 34.94
CA VAL A 353 13.40 -20.82 34.77
C VAL A 353 13.75 -20.17 36.10
N ASN A 354 14.80 -19.35 36.10
CA ASN A 354 15.28 -18.61 37.26
C ASN A 354 14.61 -17.21 37.32
N LEU A 355 13.70 -17.03 38.28
CA LEU A 355 12.96 -15.78 38.48
C LEU A 355 13.86 -14.60 38.82
N TYR A 356 14.94 -14.82 39.58
CA TYR A 356 15.87 -13.76 39.95
C TYR A 356 16.49 -13.13 38.69
N ASN A 357 16.91 -13.96 37.73
CA ASN A 357 17.44 -13.47 36.47
C ASN A 357 16.39 -12.70 35.66
N LEU A 358 15.14 -13.15 35.62
CA LEU A 358 14.06 -12.46 34.89
C LEU A 358 13.76 -11.09 35.48
N VAL A 359 13.84 -10.95 36.80
CA VAL A 359 13.68 -9.66 37.48
C VAL A 359 14.88 -8.76 37.21
N GLU A 360 16.11 -9.29 37.23
CA GLU A 360 17.33 -8.54 36.96
C GLU A 360 17.42 -8.06 35.49
N THR A 361 16.97 -8.87 34.52
CA THR A 361 16.94 -8.51 33.10
C THR A 361 15.77 -7.61 32.71
N GLY A 362 14.79 -7.42 33.60
CA GLY A 362 13.57 -6.65 33.33
C GLY A 362 12.54 -7.39 32.47
N GLU A 363 12.69 -8.70 32.28
CA GLU A 363 11.70 -9.55 31.61
C GLU A 363 10.49 -9.86 32.50
N LEU A 364 10.69 -9.85 33.82
CA LEU A 364 9.64 -9.92 34.83
C LEU A 364 9.62 -8.62 35.66
N VAL A 365 8.57 -7.82 35.48
CA VAL A 365 8.38 -6.54 36.18
C VAL A 365 7.10 -6.59 36.99
N ALA A 366 7.18 -6.20 38.27
CA ALA A 366 6.02 -5.95 39.12
C ALA A 366 5.92 -4.46 39.39
N ASN A 367 4.74 -3.90 39.17
CA ASN A 367 4.41 -2.54 39.56
C ASN A 367 3.75 -2.54 40.95
N VAL A 368 3.88 -1.40 41.64
CA VAL A 368 3.17 -1.18 42.90
C VAL A 368 1.67 -1.33 42.66
N GLY A 369 1.03 -2.23 43.43
CA GLY A 369 -0.40 -2.53 43.31
C GLY A 369 -0.73 -3.78 42.50
N ASP A 370 0.26 -4.41 41.86
CA ASP A 370 0.05 -5.70 41.18
C ASP A 370 -0.27 -6.80 42.20
N GLN A 371 -1.22 -7.68 41.86
CA GLN A 371 -1.64 -8.77 42.74
C GLN A 371 -1.06 -10.10 42.27
N PHE A 372 -0.41 -10.80 43.18
CA PHE A 372 0.15 -12.14 42.98
C PHE A 372 -0.69 -13.17 43.73
N MET A 373 -0.97 -14.29 43.06
CA MET A 373 -1.73 -15.40 43.60
C MET A 373 -0.97 -16.70 43.34
N ILE A 374 -0.64 -17.41 44.41
CA ILE A 374 0.02 -18.72 44.36
C ILE A 374 -0.99 -19.75 44.84
N TYR A 375 -1.18 -20.82 44.07
CA TYR A 375 -2.10 -21.90 44.40
C TYR A 375 -1.32 -23.17 44.71
N ASN A 376 -1.90 -24.04 45.54
CA ASN A 376 -1.45 -25.42 45.58
C ASN A 376 -1.94 -26.17 44.33
N ASP A 377 -1.34 -27.33 44.05
CA ASP A 377 -1.64 -28.17 42.88
C ASP A 377 -3.15 -28.43 42.69
N ASP A 378 -3.88 -28.69 43.78
CA ASP A 378 -5.33 -28.93 43.75
C ASP A 378 -6.18 -27.65 43.63
N ASN A 379 -5.59 -26.45 43.58
CA ASN A 379 -6.27 -25.14 43.60
C ASN A 379 -7.24 -24.93 44.79
N THR A 380 -7.02 -25.62 45.91
CA THR A 380 -7.86 -25.56 47.11
C THR A 380 -7.38 -24.56 48.15
N LYS A 381 -6.12 -24.13 48.05
CA LYS A 381 -5.47 -23.15 48.93
C LYS A 381 -4.76 -22.13 48.06
N ALA A 382 -4.87 -20.86 48.46
CA ALA A 382 -4.20 -19.77 47.78
C ALA A 382 -3.45 -18.90 48.79
N PHE A 383 -2.25 -18.47 48.39
CA PHE A 383 -1.51 -17.40 49.03
C PHE A 383 -1.59 -16.18 48.11
N THR A 384 -2.04 -15.03 48.63
CA THR A 384 -2.23 -13.82 47.82
C THR A 384 -1.48 -12.66 48.46
N PHE A 385 -0.74 -11.90 47.66
CA PHE A 385 -0.10 -10.68 48.12
C PHE A 385 -0.15 -9.59 47.05
N THR A 386 -0.01 -8.35 47.48
CA THR A 386 0.07 -7.19 46.59
C THR A 386 1.50 -6.68 46.61
N ALA A 387 2.07 -6.44 45.42
CA ALA A 387 3.41 -5.91 45.29
C ALA A 387 3.46 -4.47 45.81
N SER A 388 4.46 -4.21 46.65
CA SER A 388 4.76 -2.90 47.25
C SER A 388 6.22 -2.56 46.98
N ASP A 389 6.50 -1.28 46.75
CA ASP A 389 7.86 -0.76 46.60
C ASP A 389 8.17 0.14 47.80
N PRO A 390 8.72 -0.41 48.90
CA PRO A 390 9.04 0.36 50.08
C PRO A 390 10.26 1.28 49.89
N ASP A 391 11.11 1.01 48.89
CA ASP A 391 12.36 1.74 48.65
C ASP A 391 12.24 2.80 47.52
N GLY A 392 11.22 2.70 46.67
CA GLY A 392 10.89 3.69 45.64
C GLY A 392 11.67 3.56 44.33
N ASP A 393 12.27 2.39 44.09
CA ASP A 393 13.15 2.12 42.95
C ASP A 393 12.39 1.74 41.65
N GLY A 394 11.05 1.69 41.69
CA GLY A 394 10.19 1.53 40.52
C GLY A 394 10.02 0.09 40.04
N ASN A 395 10.67 -0.89 40.68
CA ASN A 395 10.40 -2.32 40.50
C ASN A 395 10.00 -2.91 41.85
N ALA A 396 8.74 -3.33 41.98
CA ALA A 396 8.18 -3.83 43.24
C ALA A 396 8.66 -5.24 43.63
N PHE A 397 9.60 -5.83 42.89
CA PHE A 397 10.40 -6.98 43.32
C PHE A 397 11.65 -6.59 44.13
N GLY A 398 12.00 -5.30 44.14
CA GLY A 398 13.08 -4.75 44.96
C GLY A 398 12.62 -4.50 46.40
N ALA A 399 12.98 -5.44 47.28
CA ALA A 399 12.99 -5.32 48.74
C ALA A 399 11.65 -5.14 49.51
N ALA A 400 11.56 -5.89 50.61
CA ALA A 400 10.55 -5.89 51.68
C ALA A 400 9.06 -6.07 51.29
N PHE A 401 8.64 -7.34 51.22
CA PHE A 401 7.22 -7.72 51.18
C PHE A 401 6.53 -7.44 52.54
N GLY A 402 5.78 -6.35 52.64
CA GLY A 402 4.80 -6.14 53.71
C GLY A 402 3.38 -6.22 53.15
N PHE A 403 2.42 -6.74 53.92
CA PHE A 403 1.12 -6.12 54.25
C PHE A 403 -0.06 -7.10 54.44
N PHE A 404 -0.70 -6.90 55.61
CA PHE A 404 -1.98 -7.37 56.20
C PHE A 404 -2.16 -8.82 56.63
#